data_AF-A0A4P8DLM2-F1
#
_entry.id   AF-A0A4P8DLM2-F1
#
_cell.length_a   1.000
_cell.length_b   1.000
_cell.length_c   1.000
_cell.angle_alpha   90.00
_cell.angle_beta   90.00
_cell.angle_gamma   90.00
#
_symmetry.space_group_name_H-M   'P 1'
#
loop_
_entity.id
_entity.type
_entity.pdbx_description
1 polymer ?
#
loop_
_entity_poly.entity_id
_entity_poly.type
_entity_poly.pdbx_seq_one_letter_code
_entity_poly.pdbx_strand_id
1 'polypeptide(L)'
;ELAEQLYKSLKGRRYLIVMDDVWNAEAWNDVRRCFPNDNNGSRVMVTSRILKVARFISPLNAPHVMRFLTVDESWKLLQEKLCGLDSRLC
;
A
#
# COMPACT_ATOMS: atom_id res chain seq x y z
N GLU A 1 15.47 -11.82 16.04
CA GLU A 1 15.39 -13.13 15.33
C GLU A 1 14.50 -13.06 14.07
N LEU A 2 13.19 -12.77 14.18
CA LEU A 2 12.30 -12.72 13.01
C LEU A 2 12.71 -11.69 11.93
N ALA A 3 13.11 -10.48 12.34
CA ALA A 3 13.59 -9.45 11.42
C ALA A 3 14.79 -9.91 10.56
N GLU A 4 15.70 -10.67 11.18
CA GLU A 4 16.88 -11.20 10.52
C GLU A 4 16.52 -12.36 9.57
N GLN A 5 15.61 -13.24 9.98
CA GLN A 5 15.09 -14.31 9.12
C GLN A 5 14.39 -13.72 7.89
N LEU A 6 13.55 -12.70 8.08
CA LEU A 6 12.90 -11.99 6.98
C LEU A 6 13.94 -11.35 6.06
N TYR A 7 14.91 -10.61 6.60
CA TYR A 7 15.99 -10.02 5.82
C TYR A 7 16.73 -11.07 4.98
N LYS A 8 17.15 -12.19 5.59
CA LYS A 8 17.84 -13.29 4.90
C LYS A 8 16.97 -13.91 3.81
N SER A 9 15.67 -14.03 4.04
CA SER A 9 14.73 -14.59 3.05
C SER A 9 14.55 -13.70 1.82
N LEU A 10 14.65 -12.37 2.00
CA LEU A 10 14.49 -11.37 0.95
C LEU A 10 15.80 -11.05 0.23
N LYS A 11 16.95 -11.26 0.88
CA LYS A 11 18.26 -10.92 0.34
C LYS A 11 18.53 -11.62 -0.98
N GLY A 12 18.96 -10.86 -1.99
CA GLY A 12 19.25 -11.34 -3.34
C GLY A 12 18.00 -11.63 -4.19
N ARG A 13 16.79 -11.50 -3.63
CA ARG A 13 15.53 -11.76 -4.32
C ARG A 13 14.81 -10.46 -4.64
N ARG A 14 14.09 -10.44 -5.76
CA ARG A 14 13.19 -9.33 -6.10
C ARG A 14 11.85 -9.56 -5.39
N TYR A 15 11.33 -8.54 -4.71
CA TYR A 15 10.08 -8.63 -3.97
C TYR A 15 9.19 -7.39 -4.13
N LEU A 16 7.89 -7.59 -3.91
CA LEU A 16 6.90 -6.53 -3.71
C LEU A 16 6.18 -6.81 -2.39
N ILE A 17 6.31 -5.90 -1.43
CA ILE A 17 5.63 -6.00 -0.13
C ILE A 17 4.62 -4.86 -0.04
N VAL A 18 3.39 -5.19 0.37
CA VAL A 18 2.33 -4.20 0.60
C VAL A 18 2.06 -4.15 2.10
N MET A 19 2.26 -2.98 2.70
CA MET A 19 1.90 -2.69 4.07
C MET A 19 0.63 -1.86 4.08
N ASP A 20 -0.47 -2.51 4.42
CA ASP A 20 -1.77 -1.85 4.44
C ASP A 20 -2.03 -1.16 5.80
N ASP A 21 -2.69 -0.01 5.76
CA ASP A 21 -3.21 0.74 6.90
C ASP A 21 -2.18 1.06 8.01
N VAL A 22 -1.07 1.71 7.65
CA VAL A 22 -0.03 2.11 8.63
C VAL A 22 -0.41 3.41 9.35
N TRP A 23 -0.53 3.35 10.67
CA TRP A 23 -0.98 4.48 11.50
C TRP A 23 0.17 5.28 12.16
N ASN A 24 1.32 4.65 12.41
CA ASN A 24 2.47 5.30 13.05
C ASN A 24 3.73 5.14 12.19
N ALA A 25 4.45 6.26 12.02
CA ALA A 25 5.75 6.33 11.37
C ALA A 25 6.82 5.47 12.08
N GLU A 26 6.72 5.29 13.40
CA GLU A 26 7.65 4.45 14.16
C GLU A 26 7.53 2.98 13.77
N ALA A 27 6.31 2.49 13.52
CA ALA A 27 6.10 1.13 13.05
C ALA A 27 6.85 0.85 11.73
N TRP A 28 6.95 1.84 10.84
CA TRP A 28 7.80 1.75 9.64
C TRP A 28 9.29 1.71 9.98
N ASN A 29 9.75 2.52 10.93
CA ASN A 29 11.16 2.52 11.34
C ASN A 29 11.62 1.17 11.90
N ASP A 30 10.74 0.48 12.62
CA ASP A 30 11.06 -0.81 13.22
C ASP A 30 11.23 -1.90 12.15
N VAL A 31 10.40 -1.89 11.12
CA VAL A 31 10.38 -2.96 10.11
C VAL A 31 11.22 -2.65 8.87
N ARG A 32 11.50 -1.38 8.55
CA ARG A 32 12.21 -1.02 7.30
C ARG A 32 13.60 -1.66 7.19
N ARG A 33 14.24 -1.95 8.32
CA ARG A 33 15.54 -2.61 8.39
C ARG A 33 15.48 -4.07 7.91
N CYS A 34 14.31 -4.68 7.90
CA CYS A 34 14.09 -6.05 7.42
C CYS A 34 14.11 -6.14 5.89
N PHE A 35 14.04 -5.01 5.17
CA PHE A 35 13.86 -4.96 3.72
C PHE A 35 15.19 -4.59 3.02
N PRO A 36 15.95 -5.56 2.49
CA PRO A 36 17.20 -5.28 1.78
C PRO A 36 16.96 -4.55 0.46
N ASN A 37 17.64 -3.43 0.24
CA ASN A 37 17.71 -2.81 -1.08
C ASN A 37 18.92 -3.33 -1.86
N ASP A 38 18.70 -4.36 -2.67
CA ASP A 38 19.73 -4.95 -3.54
C ASP A 38 19.73 -4.34 -4.95
N ASN A 39 19.06 -3.20 -5.16
CA ASN A 39 18.93 -2.50 -6.44
C ASN A 39 18.37 -3.37 -7.59
N ASN A 40 17.63 -4.43 -7.27
CA ASN A 40 17.06 -5.39 -8.23
C ASN A 40 15.58 -5.09 -8.58
N GLY A 41 15.12 -3.86 -8.30
CA GLY A 41 13.75 -3.44 -8.53
C GLY A 41 12.75 -3.88 -7.46
N SER A 42 13.22 -4.29 -6.28
CA SER A 42 12.34 -4.50 -5.11
C SER A 42 11.61 -3.22 -4.70
N ARG A 43 10.38 -3.38 -4.22
CA ARG A 43 9.48 -2.28 -3.83
C ARG A 43 8.71 -2.62 -2.55
N VAL A 44 8.51 -1.61 -1.71
CA VAL A 44 7.58 -1.66 -0.59
C VAL A 44 6.54 -0.57 -0.83
N MET A 45 5.28 -0.96 -0.90
CA MET A 45 4.15 -0.06 -1.04
C MET A 45 3.45 0.06 0.31
N VAL A 46 3.20 1.28 0.77
CA VAL A 46 2.53 1.54 2.04
C VAL A 46 1.25 2.32 1.76
N THR A 47 0.13 1.87 2.33
CA THR A 47 -1.11 2.64 2.37
C THR A 47 -1.29 3.21 3.78
N SER A 48 -1.81 4.43 3.86
CA SER A 48 -2.11 5.08 5.14
C SER A 48 -3.20 6.11 4.95
N ARG A 49 -4.06 6.26 5.96
CA ARG A 49 -5.05 7.35 6.04
C ARG A 49 -4.42 8.67 6.48
N ILE A 50 -3.18 8.66 6.95
CA ILE A 50 -2.52 9.81 7.58
C ILE A 50 -1.42 10.31 6.66
N LEU A 51 -1.65 11.44 5.99
CA LEU A 51 -0.68 12.03 5.05
C LEU A 51 0.70 12.27 5.67
N LYS A 52 0.76 12.63 6.96
CA LYS A 52 2.03 12.83 7.69
C LYS A 52 2.86 11.54 7.76
N VAL A 53 2.22 10.39 7.94
CA VAL A 53 2.91 9.08 7.96
C VAL A 53 3.48 8.79 6.58
N ALA A 54 2.70 8.99 5.50
CA ALA A 54 3.19 8.76 4.14
C ALA A 54 4.41 9.65 3.79
N ARG A 55 4.38 10.94 4.18
CA ARG A 55 5.51 11.87 4.01
C ARG A 55 6.73 11.48 4.82
N PHE A 56 6.54 10.91 6.02
CA PHE A 56 7.65 10.43 6.83
C PHE A 56 8.32 9.20 6.20
N ILE A 57 7.53 8.26 5.70
CA ILE A 57 8.02 7.00 5.11
C ILE A 57 8.81 7.24 3.83
N SER A 58 8.36 8.18 2.99
CA SER A 58 9.02 8.54 1.74
C SER A 58 9.24 10.05 1.64
N PRO A 59 10.25 10.61 2.33
CA PRO A 59 10.44 12.06 2.38
C PRO A 59 10.86 12.66 1.03
N LEU A 60 11.46 11.86 0.16
CA LEU A 60 11.91 12.28 -1.18
C LEU A 60 10.82 12.16 -2.26
N ASN A 61 9.72 11.45 -1.98
CA ASN A 61 8.66 11.22 -2.95
C ASN A 61 7.35 11.82 -2.46
N ALA A 62 6.59 12.44 -3.36
CA ALA A 62 5.25 12.88 -3.02
C ALA A 62 4.35 11.65 -2.77
N PRO A 63 3.61 11.58 -1.65
CA PRO A 63 2.62 10.54 -1.45
C PRO A 63 1.58 10.53 -2.57
N HIS A 64 1.18 9.34 -3.01
CA HIS A 64 0.03 9.22 -3.90
C HIS A 64 -1.25 9.43 -3.09
N VAL A 65 -1.85 10.61 -3.22
CA VAL A 65 -3.13 10.93 -2.59
C VAL A 65 -4.24 10.39 -3.47
N MET A 66 -4.95 9.37 -2.98
CA MET A 66 -6.10 8.80 -3.68
C MET A 66 -7.16 9.88 -3.88
N ARG A 67 -7.57 10.09 -5.13
CA ARG A 67 -8.68 10.99 -5.44
C ARG A 67 -10.02 10.34 -5.09
N PHE A 68 -11.02 11.17 -4.87
CA PHE A 68 -12.40 10.69 -4.89
C PHE A 68 -12.79 10.25 -6.31
N LEU A 69 -13.77 9.35 -6.36
CA LEU A 69 -14.45 9.01 -7.60
C LEU A 69 -15.25 10.23 -8.10
N THR A 70 -15.38 10.35 -9.42
CA THR A 70 -16.31 11.32 -10.01
C THR A 70 -17.75 10.87 -9.77
N VAL A 71 -18.73 11.73 -10.08
CA VAL A 71 -20.15 11.37 -9.98
C VAL A 71 -20.46 10.17 -10.88
N ASP A 72 -19.99 10.19 -12.12
CA ASP A 72 -20.23 9.10 -13.08
C ASP A 72 -19.56 7.78 -12.64
N GLU A 73 -18.33 7.85 -12.13
CA GLU A 73 -17.64 6.66 -11.59
C GLU A 73 -18.33 6.13 -10.33
N SER A 74 -18.81 7.01 -9.45
CA SER A 74 -19.54 6.65 -8.24
C SER A 74 -20.89 6.03 -8.58
N TRP A 75 -21.61 6.59 -9.56
CA TRP A 75 -22.88 6.06 -10.04
C TRP A 75 -22.70 4.69 -10.68
N LYS A 76 -21.68 4.54 -11.55
CA LYS A 76 -21.33 3.25 -12.14
C LYS A 76 -20.98 2.21 -11.07
N LEU A 77 -20.15 2.56 -10.09
CA LEU A 77 -19.82 1.68 -8.99
C LEU A 77 -21.06 1.27 -8.19
N LEU A 78 -21.97 2.20 -7.92
CA LEU A 78 -23.23 1.91 -7.24
C LEU A 78 -24.11 0.97 -8.04
N GLN A 79 -24.28 1.22 -9.34
CA GLN A 79 -24.99 0.32 -10.25
C GLN A 79 -24.37 -1.08 -10.24
N GLU A 80 -23.04 -1.20 -10.36
CA GLU A 80 -22.36 -2.50 -10.31
C GLU A 80 -22.60 -3.24 -8.97
N LYS A 81 -22.60 -2.50 -7.85
CA LYS A 81 -22.85 -3.09 -6.52
C LYS A 81 -24.31 -3.51 -6.31
N LEU A 82 -25.27 -2.80 -6.91
CA LEU A 82 -26.70 -3.10 -6.78
C LEU A 82 -27.17 -4.14 -7.82
N CYS A 83 -26.80 -3.98 -9.10
CA CYS A 83 -27.17 -4.90 -10.17
C CYS A 83 -26.43 -6.25 -10.08
N GLY A 84 -25.32 -6.33 -9.32
CA GLY A 84 -24.66 -7.59 -9.00
C GLY A 84 -25.47 -8.54 -8.10
N LEU A 85 -26.63 -8.10 -7.58
CA LEU A 85 -27.53 -8.90 -6.74
C LEU A 85 -28.76 -9.45 -7.49
N ASP A 86 -29.13 -8.89 -8.65
CA ASP A 86 -30.12 -9.48 -9.55
C ASP A 86 -30.05 -8.81 -10.93
N SER A 87 -29.68 -9.58 -11.96
CA SER A 87 -29.61 -9.12 -13.35
C SER A 87 -30.98 -8.90 -14.02
N ARG A 88 -32.06 -8.84 -13.23
CA ARG A 88 -33.44 -8.61 -13.70
C ARG A 88 -34.07 -7.31 -13.18
N LEU A 89 -33.38 -6.58 -12.30
CA LEU A 89 -33.81 -5.29 -11.75
C LEU A 89 -33.03 -4.09 -12.30
N CYS A 90 -31.99 -4.36 -13.10
CA CYS A 90 -31.41 -3.49 -14.09
C CYS A 90 -31.64 -4.14 -15.48
#